data_AF-A0A942JID0-F1
#
_entry.id   AF-A0A942JID0-F1
#
_cell.length_a   1.000
_cell.length_b   1.000
_cell.length_c   1.000
_cell.angle_alpha   90.00
_cell.angle_beta   90.00
_cell.angle_gamma   90.00
#
_symmetry.space_group_name_H-M   'P 1'
#
loop_
_entity.id
_entity.type
_entity.pdbx_description
1 polymer ?
#
loop_
_entity_poly.entity_id
_entity_poly.type
_entity_poly.pdbx_seq_one_letter_code
_entity_poly.pdbx_strand_id
1 'polypeptide(L)'
;MSGKRLYGISVVLVLLVVALAGCNPGPQLSREERVADFDYLYNTMKENYPLFGVQERLHGTKWLDNYDRYVGKVRNAKTDIQFAKALGEILSELKQGHTGMLSADSYHLFVATFNEEYLGENYSLTGLAEMYGESGKEKFIESYRPWIEALRDETVKARYAQQGASPVSKPPDPGGNLIGGQPFSLANLRAVRQVCNENQLLLVLDASLLADDLYFIKRREEAGAALSIREITRQISSLCDIFYFSGRKLGCARGGGMSVRDERLFCQLRSLRVQSVGSSVVMV
;
A
#
# COMPACT_ATOMS: atom_id res chain seq x y z
N MET A 1 65.92 -24.49 2.24
CA MET A 1 64.58 -25.08 2.46
C MET A 1 64.09 -25.68 1.14
N SER A 2 63.63 -26.93 1.13
CA SER A 2 63.16 -27.61 -0.10
C SER A 2 61.98 -26.87 -0.74
N GLY A 3 61.97 -26.75 -2.08
CA GLY A 3 60.92 -26.03 -2.84
C GLY A 3 59.48 -26.48 -2.54
N LYS A 4 59.31 -27.73 -2.08
CA LYS A 4 58.00 -28.26 -1.61
C LYS A 4 57.51 -27.60 -0.31
N ARG A 5 58.42 -27.19 0.58
CA ARG A 5 58.06 -26.45 1.82
C ARG A 5 57.73 -24.99 1.55
N LEU A 6 58.40 -24.35 0.57
CA LEU A 6 58.05 -22.99 0.15
C LEU A 6 56.66 -22.94 -0.49
N TYR A 7 56.35 -23.91 -1.36
CA TYR A 7 55.04 -23.97 -2.04
C TYR A 7 53.88 -24.19 -1.05
N GLY A 8 54.08 -25.07 -0.06
CA GLY A 8 53.10 -25.29 1.01
C GLY A 8 52.84 -24.05 1.86
N ILE A 9 53.89 -23.28 2.19
CA ILE A 9 53.75 -22.03 2.96
C ILE A 9 53.03 -20.96 2.12
N SER A 10 53.36 -20.83 0.83
CA SER A 10 52.72 -19.87 -0.07
C SER A 10 51.24 -20.16 -0.30
N VAL A 11 50.85 -21.43 -0.46
CA VAL A 11 49.43 -21.81 -0.61
C VAL A 11 48.63 -21.52 0.66
N VAL A 12 49.21 -21.80 1.84
CA VAL A 12 48.56 -21.47 3.13
C VAL A 12 48.43 -19.96 3.30
N LEU A 13 49.45 -19.17 2.92
CA LEU A 13 49.38 -17.71 2.98
C LEU A 13 48.33 -17.13 2.04
N VAL A 14 48.23 -17.64 0.80
CA VAL A 14 47.22 -17.20 -0.17
C VAL A 14 45.81 -17.55 0.31
N LEU A 15 45.60 -18.74 0.88
CA LEU A 15 44.31 -19.12 1.47
C LEU A 15 43.97 -18.26 2.69
N LEU A 16 44.95 -17.85 3.50
CA LEU A 16 44.74 -16.93 4.62
C LEU A 16 44.39 -15.51 4.15
N VAL A 17 45.03 -15.02 3.08
CA VAL A 17 44.73 -13.70 2.50
C VAL A 17 43.37 -13.68 1.82
N VAL A 18 42.95 -14.76 1.16
CA VAL A 18 41.60 -14.90 0.58
C VAL A 18 40.53 -15.03 1.67
N ALA A 19 40.84 -15.65 2.82
CA ALA A 19 39.95 -15.69 3.98
C ALA A 19 39.82 -14.33 4.71
N LEU A 20 40.87 -13.51 4.68
CA LEU A 20 40.87 -12.15 5.25
C LEU A 20 40.32 -11.09 4.29
N ALA A 21 40.25 -11.39 2.99
CA ALA A 21 39.58 -10.57 1.96
C ALA A 21 38.07 -10.87 1.85
N GLY A 22 37.50 -11.55 2.84
CA GLY A 22 36.07 -11.85 2.91
C GLY A 22 35.26 -10.60 3.26
N CYS A 23 34.51 -10.10 2.28
CA CYS A 23 33.40 -9.15 2.36
C CYS A 23 33.66 -7.89 3.21
N ASN A 24 33.94 -6.77 2.55
CA ASN A 24 33.73 -5.46 3.16
C ASN A 24 32.20 -5.23 3.16
N PRO A 25 31.48 -5.40 4.29
CA PRO A 25 30.10 -4.97 4.31
C PRO A 25 30.11 -3.44 4.21
N GLY A 26 29.11 -2.83 3.58
CA GLY A 26 28.97 -1.37 3.65
C GLY A 26 29.04 -0.85 5.11
N PRO A 27 29.20 0.46 5.30
CA PRO A 27 29.28 1.05 6.63
C PRO A 27 28.15 0.51 7.52
N GLN A 28 28.53 -0.17 8.60
CA GLN A 28 27.58 -0.72 9.58
C GLN A 28 27.11 0.40 10.49
N LEU A 29 25.86 0.31 10.96
CA LEU A 29 25.38 1.23 11.98
C LEU A 29 26.21 1.09 13.26
N SER A 30 26.49 2.21 13.91
CA SER A 30 27.01 2.23 15.27
C SER A 30 25.97 1.71 16.26
N ARG A 31 26.41 1.40 17.48
CA ARG A 31 25.50 0.96 18.54
C ARG A 31 24.49 2.06 18.90
N GLU A 32 24.97 3.30 18.92
CA GLU A 32 24.20 4.50 19.24
C GLU A 32 23.13 4.76 18.16
N GLU A 33 23.47 4.62 16.89
CA GLU A 33 22.51 4.74 15.77
C GLU A 33 21.43 3.66 15.83
N ARG A 34 21.79 2.38 16.07
CA ARG A 34 20.79 1.30 16.22
C ARG A 34 19.81 1.56 17.36
N VAL A 35 20.29 2.09 18.47
CA VAL A 35 19.42 2.44 19.61
C VAL A 35 18.53 3.62 19.24
N ALA A 36 19.06 4.66 18.59
CA ALA A 36 18.28 5.80 18.14
C ALA A 36 17.17 5.39 17.14
N ASP A 37 17.48 4.51 16.18
CA ASP A 37 16.51 3.96 15.23
C ASP A 37 15.43 3.14 15.94
N PHE A 38 15.82 2.33 16.93
CA PHE A 38 14.86 1.59 17.74
C PHE A 38 13.96 2.50 18.57
N ASP A 39 14.50 3.55 19.17
CA ASP A 39 13.74 4.53 19.94
C ASP A 39 12.73 5.25 19.05
N TYR A 40 13.13 5.61 17.84
CA TYR A 40 12.23 6.18 16.84
C TYR A 40 11.09 5.23 16.49
N LEU A 41 11.39 3.95 16.20
CA LEU A 41 10.38 2.92 15.96
C LEU A 41 9.43 2.75 17.16
N TYR A 42 9.99 2.61 18.37
CA TYR A 42 9.21 2.40 19.58
C TYR A 42 8.25 3.56 19.85
N ASN A 43 8.72 4.80 19.74
CA ASN A 43 7.90 5.99 19.94
C ASN A 43 6.84 6.13 18.84
N THR A 44 7.20 5.89 17.58
CA THR A 44 6.25 5.87 16.47
C THR A 44 5.13 4.87 16.72
N MET A 45 5.48 3.65 17.14
CA MET A 45 4.50 2.63 17.48
C MET A 45 3.65 3.05 18.68
N LYS A 46 4.25 3.54 19.76
CA LYS A 46 3.56 4.02 20.96
C LYS A 46 2.51 5.09 20.65
N GLU A 47 2.83 6.01 19.75
CA GLU A 47 1.94 7.12 19.37
C GLU A 47 0.85 6.71 18.39
N ASN A 48 1.13 5.77 17.48
CA ASN A 48 0.29 5.53 16.30
C ASN A 48 -0.36 4.14 16.24
N TYR A 49 0.13 3.14 16.98
CA TYR A 49 -0.39 1.78 16.91
C TYR A 49 -1.57 1.58 17.89
N PRO A 50 -2.83 1.47 17.42
CA PRO A 50 -3.99 1.55 18.30
C PRO A 50 -4.31 0.24 19.04
N LEU A 51 -3.60 -0.84 18.71
CA LEU A 51 -4.00 -2.20 19.11
C LEU A 51 -3.26 -2.75 20.33
N PHE A 52 -2.39 -1.98 21.00
CA PHE A 52 -1.67 -2.49 22.18
C PHE A 52 -2.61 -3.07 23.26
N GLY A 53 -3.70 -2.36 23.59
CA GLY A 53 -4.66 -2.84 24.58
C GLY A 53 -5.44 -4.08 24.11
N VAL A 54 -5.61 -4.27 22.80
CA VAL A 54 -6.20 -5.51 22.24
C VAL A 54 -5.22 -6.67 22.42
N GLN A 55 -3.94 -6.45 22.13
CA GLN A 55 -2.90 -7.47 22.29
C GLN A 55 -2.72 -7.91 23.74
N GLU A 56 -2.78 -6.96 24.67
CA GLU A 56 -2.74 -7.26 26.10
C GLU A 56 -3.93 -8.15 26.52
N ARG A 57 -5.16 -7.82 26.10
CA ARG A 57 -6.34 -8.62 26.46
C ARG A 57 -6.35 -10.01 25.83
N LEU A 58 -5.91 -10.14 24.58
CA LEU A 58 -5.94 -11.41 23.86
C LEU A 58 -4.77 -12.34 24.22
N HIS A 59 -3.61 -11.77 24.55
CA HIS A 59 -2.36 -12.54 24.66
C HIS A 59 -1.55 -12.25 25.91
N GLY A 60 -1.95 -11.30 26.75
CA GLY A 60 -1.18 -10.87 27.92
C GLY A 60 0.08 -10.08 27.58
N THR A 61 0.27 -9.70 26.30
CA THR A 61 1.48 -9.00 25.85
C THR A 61 1.40 -7.52 26.22
N LYS A 62 2.14 -7.11 27.25
CA LYS A 62 2.36 -5.70 27.60
C LYS A 62 3.57 -5.13 26.86
N TRP A 63 3.42 -4.93 25.56
CA TRP A 63 4.55 -4.57 24.68
C TRP A 63 5.26 -3.29 25.13
N LEU A 64 4.51 -2.25 25.52
CA LEU A 64 5.08 -0.97 25.96
C LEU A 64 5.93 -1.11 27.24
N ASP A 65 5.56 -2.00 28.16
CA ASP A 65 6.27 -2.21 29.43
C ASP A 65 7.63 -2.91 29.24
N ASN A 66 7.91 -3.44 28.05
CA ASN A 66 9.11 -4.25 27.76
C ASN A 66 10.26 -3.45 27.11
N TYR A 67 10.22 -2.11 27.14
CA TYR A 67 11.22 -1.25 26.51
C TYR A 67 12.66 -1.64 26.89
N ASP A 68 12.95 -1.79 28.19
CA ASP A 68 14.31 -2.11 28.67
C ASP A 68 14.83 -3.44 28.13
N ARG A 69 13.94 -4.43 28.00
CA ARG A 69 14.25 -5.73 27.41
C ARG A 69 14.55 -5.60 25.91
N TYR A 70 13.76 -4.80 25.20
CA TYR A 70 13.90 -4.60 23.76
C TYR A 70 15.16 -3.81 23.40
N VAL A 71 15.42 -2.69 24.08
CA VAL A 71 16.64 -1.91 23.88
C VAL A 71 17.87 -2.73 24.27
N GLY A 72 17.77 -3.62 25.25
CA GLY A 72 18.80 -4.60 25.59
C GLY A 72 19.16 -5.53 24.42
N LYS A 73 18.16 -6.05 23.69
CA LYS A 73 18.40 -6.84 22.47
C LYS A 73 19.11 -6.02 21.39
N VAL A 74 18.65 -4.80 21.16
CA VAL A 74 19.22 -3.89 20.15
C VAL A 74 20.67 -3.53 20.48
N ARG A 75 20.96 -3.20 21.75
CA ARG A 75 22.31 -2.87 22.24
C ARG A 75 23.32 -4.01 22.10
N ASN A 76 22.84 -5.26 22.04
CA ASN A 76 23.67 -6.45 21.92
C ASN A 76 23.90 -6.87 20.46
N ALA A 77 23.21 -6.26 19.50
CA ALA A 77 23.42 -6.52 18.08
C ALA A 77 24.77 -5.95 17.62
N LYS A 78 25.62 -6.82 17.05
CA LYS A 78 26.96 -6.46 16.56
C LYS A 78 26.97 -6.08 15.08
N THR A 79 25.99 -6.56 14.32
CA THR A 79 25.83 -6.30 12.89
C THR A 79 24.41 -5.84 12.58
N ASP A 80 24.22 -5.21 11.43
CA ASP A 80 22.91 -4.71 11.00
C ASP A 80 21.93 -5.86 10.72
N ILE A 81 22.43 -7.03 10.33
CA ILE A 81 21.62 -8.25 10.22
C ILE A 81 21.10 -8.69 11.59
N GLN A 82 21.97 -8.66 12.63
CA GLN A 82 21.54 -8.97 13.99
C GLN A 82 20.56 -7.92 14.52
N PHE A 83 20.75 -6.65 14.15
CA PHE A 83 19.83 -5.57 14.49
C PHE A 83 18.46 -5.77 13.84
N ALA A 84 18.40 -5.99 12.52
CA ALA A 84 17.16 -6.26 11.79
C ALA A 84 16.42 -7.48 12.36
N LYS A 85 17.16 -8.54 12.72
CA LYS A 85 16.59 -9.72 13.39
C LYS A 85 15.99 -9.35 14.75
N ALA A 86 16.70 -8.56 15.57
CA ALA A 86 16.19 -8.11 16.86
C ALA A 86 14.89 -7.30 16.71
N LEU A 87 14.83 -6.38 15.75
CA LEU A 87 13.61 -5.62 15.43
C LEU A 87 12.46 -6.56 15.03
N GLY A 88 12.73 -7.52 14.15
CA GLY A 88 11.75 -8.52 13.72
C GLY A 88 11.20 -9.34 14.89
N GLU A 89 12.05 -9.79 15.81
CA GLU A 89 11.63 -10.50 17.02
C GLU A 89 10.77 -9.62 17.93
N ILE A 90 11.16 -8.37 18.15
CA ILE A 90 10.42 -7.43 19.01
C ILE A 90 9.03 -7.16 18.43
N LEU A 91 8.92 -6.91 17.12
CA LEU A 91 7.66 -6.65 16.45
C LEU A 91 6.78 -7.92 16.34
N SER A 92 7.39 -9.10 16.29
CA SER A 92 6.64 -10.37 16.26
C SER A 92 5.83 -10.63 17.52
N GLU A 93 6.23 -10.05 18.67
CA GLU A 93 5.48 -10.17 19.92
C GLU A 93 4.10 -9.51 19.87
N LEU A 94 3.90 -8.56 18.94
CA LEU A 94 2.58 -7.98 18.67
C LEU A 94 1.65 -8.96 17.96
N LYS A 95 2.14 -10.11 17.48
CA LYS A 95 1.35 -11.15 16.79
C LYS A 95 0.47 -10.59 15.68
N GLN A 96 0.96 -9.59 14.97
CA GLN A 96 0.27 -8.91 13.89
C GLN A 96 1.08 -9.03 12.59
N GLY A 97 0.45 -9.57 11.54
CA GLY A 97 1.10 -9.79 10.23
C GLY A 97 1.47 -8.51 9.49
N HIS A 98 0.94 -7.37 9.92
CA HIS A 98 1.17 -6.06 9.31
C HIS A 98 2.21 -5.20 10.03
N THR A 99 2.80 -5.67 11.14
CA THR A 99 3.84 -4.92 11.87
C THR A 99 5.23 -5.52 11.68
N GLY A 100 5.39 -6.48 10.76
CA GLY A 100 6.67 -7.14 10.52
C GLY A 100 7.69 -6.25 9.82
N MET A 101 8.97 -6.54 10.05
CA MET A 101 10.05 -5.96 9.26
C MET A 101 9.96 -6.42 7.81
N LEU A 102 10.25 -5.52 6.88
CA LEU A 102 10.45 -5.88 5.49
C LEU A 102 11.69 -6.78 5.35
N SER A 103 11.58 -7.91 4.66
CA SER A 103 12.76 -8.71 4.33
C SER A 103 13.57 -8.04 3.22
N ALA A 104 14.84 -8.41 3.09
CA ALA A 104 15.69 -7.92 2.00
C ALA A 104 15.09 -8.27 0.62
N ASP A 105 14.56 -9.48 0.45
CA ASP A 105 13.93 -9.91 -0.80
C ASP A 105 12.68 -9.09 -1.11
N SER A 106 11.85 -8.82 -0.09
CA SER A 106 10.68 -7.95 -0.25
C SER A 106 11.09 -6.51 -0.53
N TYR A 107 12.16 -6.00 0.08
CA TYR A 107 12.67 -4.65 -0.18
C TYR A 107 12.97 -4.44 -1.66
N HIS A 108 13.68 -5.37 -2.30
CA HIS A 108 13.95 -5.27 -3.73
C HIS A 108 12.69 -5.31 -4.58
N LEU A 109 11.70 -6.14 -4.22
CA LEU A 109 10.39 -6.16 -4.88
C LEU A 109 9.66 -4.81 -4.75
N PHE A 110 9.63 -4.22 -3.55
CA PHE A 110 8.99 -2.92 -3.32
C PHE A 110 9.72 -1.81 -4.06
N VAL A 111 11.06 -1.74 -3.99
CA VAL A 111 11.84 -0.74 -4.74
C VAL A 111 11.59 -0.88 -6.25
N ALA A 112 11.59 -2.11 -6.78
CA ALA A 112 11.28 -2.35 -8.19
C ALA A 112 9.84 -1.96 -8.57
N THR A 113 8.89 -2.05 -7.63
CA THR A 113 7.47 -1.68 -7.87
C THR A 113 7.22 -0.18 -7.79
N PHE A 114 8.06 0.58 -7.08
CA PHE A 114 7.80 1.99 -6.75
C PHE A 114 8.87 2.97 -7.26
N ASN A 115 9.96 2.50 -7.84
CA ASN A 115 10.99 3.37 -8.42
C ASN A 115 10.80 3.49 -9.93
N GLU A 116 10.34 4.67 -10.39
CA GLU A 116 10.16 4.99 -11.82
C GLU A 116 11.43 4.77 -12.66
N GLU A 117 12.62 4.96 -12.07
CA GLU A 117 13.91 4.77 -12.74
C GLU A 117 14.27 3.28 -12.89
N TYR A 118 13.78 2.43 -11.98
CA TYR A 118 13.90 0.95 -12.07
C TYR A 118 12.80 0.33 -12.95
N LEU A 119 11.70 1.08 -13.15
CA LEU A 119 10.53 0.73 -13.96
C LEU A 119 10.58 1.25 -15.40
N GLY A 120 11.67 1.90 -15.84
CA GLY A 120 11.79 2.51 -17.16
C GLY A 120 11.23 1.62 -18.28
N GLU A 121 10.43 2.18 -19.19
CA GLU A 121 9.62 1.56 -20.29
C GLU A 121 8.81 0.28 -19.96
N ASN A 122 9.07 -0.40 -18.86
CA ASN A 122 8.42 -1.62 -18.40
C ASN A 122 7.23 -1.30 -17.49
N TYR A 123 6.43 -0.32 -17.92
CA TYR A 123 4.99 -0.34 -17.65
C TYR A 123 4.40 -1.48 -18.48
N SER A 124 4.73 -2.69 -18.05
CA SER A 124 4.42 -3.88 -18.78
C SER A 124 2.94 -4.17 -18.55
N LEU A 125 2.10 -3.60 -19.43
CA LEU A 125 0.79 -4.17 -19.81
C LEU A 125 0.90 -5.67 -20.13
N THR A 126 2.12 -6.19 -20.30
CA THR A 126 2.49 -7.60 -20.34
C THR A 126 1.93 -8.39 -19.14
N GLY A 127 1.83 -7.82 -17.93
CA GLY A 127 1.16 -8.50 -16.82
C GLY A 127 -0.36 -8.69 -17.03
N LEU A 128 -1.00 -7.81 -17.80
CA LEU A 128 -2.40 -7.97 -18.22
C LEU A 128 -2.52 -8.95 -19.40
N ALA A 129 -1.53 -9.02 -20.29
CA ALA A 129 -1.48 -10.02 -21.35
C ALA A 129 -1.26 -11.44 -20.80
N GLU A 130 -0.43 -11.59 -19.76
CA GLU A 130 -0.24 -12.85 -19.05
C GLU A 130 -1.52 -13.30 -18.32
N MET A 131 -2.31 -12.35 -17.80
CA MET A 131 -3.51 -12.62 -17.00
C MET A 131 -4.79 -12.80 -17.84
N TYR A 132 -4.93 -12.07 -18.95
CA TYR A 132 -6.14 -12.01 -19.76
C TYR A 132 -5.92 -12.31 -21.26
N GLY A 133 -4.69 -12.63 -21.68
CA GLY A 133 -4.29 -12.76 -23.08
C GLY A 133 -4.16 -11.42 -23.79
N GLU A 134 -3.43 -11.37 -24.91
CA GLU A 134 -3.27 -10.12 -25.70
C GLU A 134 -4.64 -9.54 -26.12
N SER A 135 -5.61 -10.39 -26.48
CA SER A 135 -6.98 -9.93 -26.79
C SER A 135 -7.73 -9.32 -25.60
N GLY A 136 -7.43 -9.75 -24.37
CA GLY A 136 -8.01 -9.21 -23.15
C GLY A 136 -7.36 -7.89 -22.75
N LYS A 137 -6.04 -7.79 -22.93
CA LYS A 137 -5.28 -6.53 -22.80
C LYS A 137 -5.77 -5.47 -23.79
N GLU A 138 -5.99 -5.81 -25.06
CA GLU A 138 -6.53 -4.88 -26.06
C GLU A 138 -7.92 -4.36 -25.64
N LYS A 139 -8.82 -5.25 -25.20
CA LYS A 139 -10.17 -4.88 -24.75
C LYS A 139 -10.14 -4.01 -23.48
N PHE A 140 -9.23 -4.30 -22.56
CA PHE A 140 -9.02 -3.50 -21.36
C PHE A 140 -8.48 -2.11 -21.71
N ILE A 141 -7.48 -2.02 -22.59
CA ILE A 141 -6.96 -0.72 -23.04
C ILE A 141 -8.04 0.08 -23.77
N GLU A 142 -8.83 -0.57 -24.62
CA GLU A 142 -9.94 0.07 -25.34
C GLU A 142 -11.02 0.60 -24.39
N SER A 143 -11.40 -0.16 -23.35
CA SER A 143 -12.43 0.27 -22.41
C SER A 143 -11.99 1.46 -21.55
N TYR A 144 -10.69 1.61 -21.30
CA TYR A 144 -10.10 2.74 -20.57
C TYR A 144 -9.61 3.87 -21.48
N ARG A 145 -9.61 3.71 -22.81
CA ARG A 145 -9.11 4.70 -23.77
C ARG A 145 -9.75 6.09 -23.59
N PRO A 146 -11.08 6.23 -23.41
CA PRO A 146 -11.69 7.54 -23.16
C PRO A 146 -11.15 8.20 -21.88
N TRP A 147 -10.82 7.39 -20.87
CA TRP A 147 -10.26 7.84 -19.60
C TRP A 147 -8.80 8.28 -19.73
N ILE A 148 -8.00 7.50 -20.46
CA ILE A 148 -6.60 7.81 -20.78
C ILE A 148 -6.50 9.10 -21.60
N GLU A 149 -7.41 9.30 -22.55
CA GLU A 149 -7.50 10.52 -23.35
C GLU A 149 -7.97 11.72 -22.52
N ALA A 150 -8.97 11.55 -21.64
CA ALA A 150 -9.43 12.60 -20.72
C ALA A 150 -8.36 13.04 -19.70
N LEU A 151 -7.51 12.11 -19.21
CA LEU A 151 -6.37 12.44 -18.35
C LEU A 151 -5.23 13.15 -19.10
N ARG A 152 -5.15 12.99 -20.43
CA ARG A 152 -4.16 13.65 -21.28
C ARG A 152 -4.57 15.07 -21.66
N ASP A 153 -5.85 15.43 -21.49
CA ASP A 153 -6.36 16.78 -21.71
C ASP A 153 -5.73 17.78 -20.72
N GLU A 154 -4.98 18.74 -21.25
CA GLU A 154 -4.27 19.77 -20.47
C GLU A 154 -5.23 20.68 -19.66
N THR A 155 -6.48 20.83 -20.09
CA THR A 155 -7.49 21.58 -19.34
C THR A 155 -7.96 20.82 -18.09
N VAL A 156 -7.99 19.49 -18.16
CA VAL A 156 -8.28 18.61 -17.02
C VAL A 156 -7.10 18.67 -16.04
N LYS A 157 -5.86 18.51 -16.51
CA LYS A 157 -4.64 18.63 -15.67
C LYS A 157 -4.53 20.00 -14.99
N ALA A 158 -4.84 21.09 -15.69
CA ALA A 158 -4.83 22.44 -15.14
C ALA A 158 -5.90 22.65 -14.04
N ARG A 159 -7.08 22.01 -14.17
CA ARG A 159 -8.11 22.03 -13.11
C ARG A 159 -7.70 21.24 -11.87
N TYR A 160 -6.98 20.12 -12.02
CA TYR A 160 -6.39 19.39 -10.89
C TYR A 160 -5.34 20.21 -10.16
N ALA A 161 -4.43 20.87 -10.90
CA ALA A 161 -3.38 21.72 -10.34
C ALA A 161 -3.92 22.94 -9.57
N GLN A 162 -5.01 23.56 -10.03
CA GLN A 162 -5.65 24.69 -9.34
C GLN A 162 -6.39 24.31 -8.04
N GLN A 163 -6.77 23.04 -7.87
CA GLN A 163 -7.48 22.54 -6.68
C GLN A 163 -6.53 21.94 -5.63
N GLY A 164 -5.20 22.09 -5.80
CA GLY A 164 -4.20 21.50 -4.91
C GLY A 164 -4.12 19.97 -5.00
N ALA A 165 -4.69 19.36 -6.04
CA ALA A 165 -4.60 17.93 -6.30
C ALA A 165 -3.43 17.68 -7.26
N SER A 166 -2.48 16.85 -6.83
CA SER A 166 -1.38 16.39 -7.70
C SER A 166 -1.95 15.74 -8.97
N PRO A 167 -1.34 15.92 -10.16
CA PRO A 167 -1.85 15.32 -11.39
C PRO A 167 -1.75 13.79 -11.28
N VAL A 168 -2.87 13.13 -10.97
CA VAL A 168 -2.88 11.68 -10.78
C VAL A 168 -2.88 11.01 -12.16
N SER A 169 -1.78 10.34 -12.48
CA SER A 169 -1.57 9.53 -13.70
C SER A 169 -2.38 8.22 -13.73
N LYS A 170 -3.39 8.08 -12.87
CA LYS A 170 -4.13 6.83 -12.63
C LYS A 170 -5.62 7.14 -12.46
N PRO A 171 -6.54 6.32 -13.00
CA PRO A 171 -7.90 6.33 -12.48
C PRO A 171 -7.85 6.10 -10.97
N PRO A 172 -8.42 6.99 -10.15
CA PRO A 172 -8.35 6.85 -8.72
C PRO A 172 -8.97 5.51 -8.36
N ASP A 173 -8.16 4.63 -7.76
CA ASP A 173 -8.66 3.57 -6.90
C ASP A 173 -9.57 4.26 -5.88
N PRO A 174 -10.89 4.02 -5.88
CA PRO A 174 -11.76 4.77 -5.00
C PRO A 174 -11.42 4.41 -3.54
N GLY A 175 -11.02 5.41 -2.75
CA GLY A 175 -10.48 5.25 -1.40
C GLY A 175 -8.95 5.23 -1.30
N GLY A 176 -8.21 5.37 -2.40
CA GLY A 176 -6.76 5.59 -2.39
C GLY A 176 -5.96 4.45 -1.76
N ASN A 177 -6.52 3.23 -1.71
CA ASN A 177 -5.95 2.12 -0.96
C ASN A 177 -4.54 1.76 -1.47
N LEU A 178 -4.29 1.89 -2.78
CA LEU A 178 -2.98 1.67 -3.40
C LEU A 178 -1.98 2.84 -3.23
N ILE A 179 -2.42 4.01 -2.76
CA ILE A 179 -1.57 5.18 -2.47
C ILE A 179 -1.49 5.48 -0.97
N GLY A 180 -1.73 4.47 -0.13
CA GLY A 180 -1.65 4.58 1.33
C GLY A 180 -2.94 5.08 2.01
N GLY A 181 -4.10 4.86 1.41
CA GLY A 181 -5.40 5.24 1.98
C GLY A 181 -5.66 6.75 1.95
N GLN A 182 -5.12 7.45 0.95
CA GLN A 182 -5.34 8.88 0.82
C GLN A 182 -6.79 9.18 0.42
N PRO A 183 -7.46 10.15 1.07
CA PRO A 183 -8.85 10.44 0.80
C PRO A 183 -9.03 11.15 -0.55
N PHE A 184 -10.21 10.96 -1.16
CA PHE A 184 -10.66 11.81 -2.26
C PHE A 184 -11.48 13.00 -1.75
N SER A 185 -11.53 14.08 -2.54
CA SER A 185 -12.38 15.24 -2.22
C SER A 185 -13.75 15.21 -2.90
N LEU A 186 -14.75 15.87 -2.32
CA LEU A 186 -16.07 16.01 -2.96
C LEU A 186 -15.98 16.77 -4.30
N ALA A 187 -15.10 17.77 -4.38
CA ALA A 187 -14.86 18.51 -5.62
C ALA A 187 -14.32 17.59 -6.72
N ASN A 188 -13.34 16.74 -6.39
CA ASN A 188 -12.79 15.75 -7.30
C ASN A 188 -13.88 14.77 -7.79
N LEU A 189 -14.68 14.23 -6.87
CA LEU A 189 -15.73 13.28 -7.24
C LEU A 189 -16.78 13.90 -8.17
N ARG A 190 -17.12 15.19 -8.00
CA ARG A 190 -18.01 15.93 -8.91
C ARG A 190 -17.39 16.11 -10.30
N ALA A 191 -16.10 16.43 -10.38
CA ALA A 191 -15.40 16.55 -11.65
C ALA A 191 -15.36 15.21 -12.41
N VAL A 192 -15.07 14.10 -11.72
CA VAL A 192 -15.12 12.76 -12.30
C VAL A 192 -16.53 12.43 -12.80
N ARG A 193 -17.57 12.73 -12.01
CA ARG A 193 -18.98 12.53 -12.44
C ARG A 193 -19.31 13.30 -13.71
N GLN A 194 -18.81 14.53 -13.85
CA GLN A 194 -19.03 15.32 -15.06
C GLN A 194 -18.43 14.62 -16.29
N VAL A 195 -17.17 14.17 -16.21
CA VAL A 195 -16.52 13.41 -17.28
C VAL A 195 -17.30 12.14 -17.62
N CYS A 196 -17.77 11.40 -16.61
CA CYS A 196 -18.60 10.23 -16.82
C CYS A 196 -19.93 10.55 -17.52
N ASN A 197 -20.57 11.67 -17.20
CA ASN A 197 -21.80 12.11 -17.88
C ASN A 197 -21.54 12.43 -19.35
N GLU A 198 -20.48 13.19 -19.64
CA GLU A 198 -20.13 13.62 -21.00
C GLU A 198 -19.82 12.42 -21.91
N ASN A 199 -19.25 11.35 -21.34
CA ASN A 199 -18.87 10.13 -22.07
C ASN A 199 -19.86 8.97 -21.91
N GLN A 200 -21.01 9.20 -21.27
CA GLN A 200 -22.03 8.17 -21.01
C GLN A 200 -21.48 6.93 -20.27
N LEU A 201 -20.51 7.14 -19.37
CA LEU A 201 -19.88 6.11 -18.56
C LEU A 201 -20.57 5.98 -17.21
N LEU A 202 -20.63 4.74 -16.70
CA LEU A 202 -21.02 4.47 -15.32
C LEU A 202 -19.89 4.87 -14.37
N LEU A 203 -20.24 5.47 -13.23
CA LEU A 203 -19.30 5.75 -12.15
C LEU A 203 -19.45 4.73 -11.04
N VAL A 204 -18.43 3.89 -10.86
CA VAL A 204 -18.34 2.88 -9.81
C VAL A 204 -17.42 3.37 -8.69
N LEU A 205 -17.86 3.26 -7.44
CA LEU A 205 -17.07 3.60 -6.26
C LEU A 205 -16.75 2.32 -5.45
N ASP A 206 -15.46 2.05 -5.25
CA ASP A 206 -14.98 1.21 -4.15
C ASP A 206 -15.15 1.99 -2.84
N ALA A 207 -16.16 1.61 -2.07
CA ALA A 207 -16.48 2.24 -0.81
C ALA A 207 -15.82 1.55 0.38
N SER A 208 -14.83 0.67 0.15
CA SER A 208 -14.19 -0.08 1.22
C SER A 208 -13.55 0.80 2.30
N LEU A 209 -13.03 1.98 1.95
CA LEU A 209 -12.47 2.97 2.89
C LEU A 209 -13.37 4.21 3.06
N LEU A 210 -14.66 4.11 2.71
CA LEU A 210 -15.57 5.25 2.73
C LEU A 210 -15.69 5.89 4.13
N ALA A 211 -15.53 5.12 5.21
CA ALA A 211 -15.53 5.69 6.56
C ALA A 211 -14.38 6.70 6.78
N ASP A 212 -13.20 6.41 6.23
CA ASP A 212 -12.02 7.27 6.31
C ASP A 212 -12.20 8.50 5.42
N ASP A 213 -12.68 8.30 4.19
CA ASP A 213 -13.03 9.40 3.27
C ASP A 213 -14.01 10.38 3.92
N LEU A 214 -15.08 9.88 4.55
CA LEU A 214 -16.08 10.70 5.23
C LEU A 214 -15.47 11.49 6.39
N TYR A 215 -14.57 10.89 7.17
CA TYR A 215 -13.86 11.59 8.23
C TYR A 215 -13.00 12.73 7.66
N PHE A 216 -12.24 12.48 6.61
CA PHE A 216 -11.37 13.51 6.02
C PHE A 216 -12.16 14.61 5.33
N ILE A 217 -13.21 14.31 4.57
CA ILE A 217 -14.09 15.32 3.99
C ILE A 217 -14.70 16.19 5.09
N LYS A 218 -15.22 15.58 6.17
CA LYS A 218 -15.81 16.31 7.30
C LYS A 218 -14.81 17.21 8.02
N ARG A 219 -13.55 16.79 8.13
CA ARG A 219 -12.52 17.46 8.94
C ARG A 219 -11.66 18.45 8.16
N ARG A 220 -11.44 18.20 6.87
CA ARG A 220 -10.49 18.94 6.03
C ARG A 220 -11.15 19.80 4.96
N GLU A 221 -12.36 19.46 4.50
CA GLU A 221 -13.07 20.30 3.52
C GLU A 221 -14.02 21.28 4.20
N GLU A 222 -13.93 22.55 3.81
CA GLU A 222 -14.85 23.60 4.27
C GLU A 222 -16.32 23.24 3.95
N ALA A 223 -16.56 22.71 2.74
CA ALA A 223 -17.89 22.26 2.31
C ALA A 223 -18.41 21.06 3.13
N GLY A 224 -17.52 20.24 3.68
CA GLY A 224 -17.88 19.10 4.54
C GLY A 224 -18.09 19.49 6.00
N ALA A 225 -17.44 20.57 6.47
CA ALA A 225 -17.42 20.95 7.88
C ALA A 225 -18.81 21.24 8.47
N ALA A 226 -19.74 21.79 7.69
CA ALA A 226 -21.12 22.06 8.12
C ALA A 226 -22.08 20.87 7.95
N LEU A 227 -21.71 19.85 7.15
CA LEU A 227 -22.60 18.75 6.78
C LEU A 227 -22.51 17.59 7.78
N SER A 228 -23.62 16.96 8.12
CA SER A 228 -23.58 15.67 8.82
C SER A 228 -22.92 14.59 7.96
N ILE A 229 -22.36 13.55 8.58
CA ILE A 229 -21.81 12.40 7.86
C ILE A 229 -22.83 11.82 6.88
N ARG A 230 -24.10 11.72 7.30
CA ARG A 230 -25.22 11.27 6.46
C ARG A 230 -25.41 12.15 5.21
N GLU A 231 -25.28 13.46 5.34
CA GLU A 231 -25.39 14.39 4.20
C GLU A 231 -24.21 14.25 3.25
N ILE A 232 -22.99 14.11 3.76
CA ILE A 232 -21.80 13.86 2.94
C ILE A 232 -21.96 12.54 2.19
N THR A 233 -22.34 11.46 2.88
CA THR A 233 -22.61 10.16 2.24
C THR A 233 -23.67 10.29 1.16
N ARG A 234 -24.77 11.01 1.42
CA ARG A 234 -25.82 11.24 0.43
C ARG A 234 -25.31 12.00 -0.80
N GLN A 235 -24.42 12.98 -0.63
CA GLN A 235 -23.79 13.66 -1.75
C GLN A 235 -22.91 12.73 -2.58
N ILE A 236 -22.05 11.92 -1.93
CA ILE A 236 -21.24 10.91 -2.61
C ILE A 236 -22.14 9.92 -3.37
N SER A 237 -23.19 9.40 -2.71
CA SER A 237 -24.16 8.49 -3.34
C SER A 237 -24.93 9.09 -4.49
N SER A 238 -25.16 10.40 -4.49
CA SER A 238 -25.81 11.06 -5.63
C SER A 238 -24.95 11.04 -6.90
N LEU A 239 -23.62 11.01 -6.75
CA LEU A 239 -22.66 11.08 -7.85
C LEU A 239 -22.35 9.69 -8.44
N CYS A 240 -22.39 8.62 -7.64
CA CYS A 240 -21.98 7.28 -8.08
C CYS A 240 -23.18 6.40 -8.50
N ASP A 241 -23.01 5.59 -9.53
CA ASP A 241 -24.03 4.67 -10.05
C ASP A 241 -23.98 3.31 -9.34
N ILE A 242 -22.78 2.89 -8.96
CA ILE A 242 -22.54 1.64 -8.24
C ILE A 242 -21.59 1.91 -7.08
N PHE A 243 -21.90 1.32 -5.93
CA PHE A 243 -20.99 1.16 -4.80
C PHE A 243 -20.66 -0.32 -4.69
N TYR A 244 -19.39 -0.67 -4.56
CA TYR A 244 -18.99 -1.99 -4.06
C TYR A 244 -18.08 -1.80 -2.86
N PHE A 245 -18.10 -2.73 -1.91
CA PHE A 245 -17.25 -2.62 -0.72
C PHE A 245 -16.95 -3.97 -0.09
N SER A 246 -15.77 -4.04 0.52
CA SER A 246 -15.44 -5.08 1.50
C SER A 246 -16.03 -4.71 2.86
N GLY A 247 -16.90 -5.57 3.39
CA GLY A 247 -17.47 -5.40 4.74
C GLY A 247 -16.40 -5.45 5.83
N ARG A 248 -15.25 -6.09 5.55
CA ARG A 248 -14.13 -6.16 6.51
C ARG A 248 -13.46 -4.80 6.72
N LYS A 249 -13.56 -3.92 5.72
CA LYS A 249 -13.03 -2.56 5.77
C LYS A 249 -14.16 -1.58 6.13
N LEU A 250 -15.28 -1.64 5.40
CA LEU A 250 -16.47 -0.85 5.69
C LEU A 250 -17.43 -1.60 6.61
N GLY A 251 -17.42 -1.27 7.91
CA GLY A 251 -18.38 -1.78 8.90
C GLY A 251 -17.93 -3.00 9.71
N CYS A 252 -16.64 -3.36 9.65
CA CYS A 252 -16.02 -4.41 10.47
C CYS A 252 -16.73 -5.79 10.43
N ALA A 253 -17.36 -6.13 9.30
CA ALA A 253 -18.11 -7.37 9.09
C ALA A 253 -17.38 -8.33 8.13
N ARG A 254 -17.75 -9.63 8.14
CA ARG A 254 -17.30 -10.56 7.09
C ARG A 254 -18.15 -10.38 5.82
N GLY A 255 -17.52 -10.56 4.66
CA GLY A 255 -18.17 -10.43 3.36
C GLY A 255 -18.01 -9.04 2.74
N GLY A 256 -18.99 -8.65 1.93
CA GLY A 256 -19.02 -7.39 1.20
C GLY A 256 -20.39 -7.18 0.56
N GLY A 257 -20.57 -6.02 -0.06
CA GLY A 257 -21.84 -5.66 -0.66
C GLY A 257 -21.65 -4.84 -1.92
N MET A 258 -22.71 -4.80 -2.72
CA MET A 258 -22.85 -3.92 -3.86
C MET A 258 -24.20 -3.22 -3.76
N SER A 259 -24.22 -1.90 -3.94
CA SER A 259 -25.42 -1.09 -4.06
C SER A 259 -25.42 -0.42 -5.42
N VAL A 260 -26.57 -0.39 -6.09
CA VAL A 260 -26.71 0.19 -7.42
C VAL A 260 -27.81 1.23 -7.40
N ARG A 261 -27.71 2.22 -8.28
CA ARG A 261 -28.61 3.38 -8.32
C ARG A 261 -30.05 3.01 -8.63
N ASP A 262 -30.27 2.10 -9.57
CA ASP A 262 -31.60 1.77 -10.07
C ASP A 262 -31.78 0.28 -10.38
N GLU A 263 -33.06 -0.09 -10.51
CA GLU A 263 -33.49 -1.48 -10.73
C GLU A 263 -33.08 -2.02 -12.12
N ARG A 264 -32.93 -1.14 -13.12
CA ARG A 264 -32.49 -1.56 -14.45
C ARG A 264 -31.03 -2.02 -14.39
N LEU A 265 -30.17 -1.23 -13.75
CA LEU A 265 -28.76 -1.56 -13.55
C LEU A 265 -28.62 -2.82 -12.68
N PHE A 266 -29.44 -2.95 -11.64
CA PHE A 266 -29.52 -4.18 -10.85
C PHE A 266 -29.86 -5.40 -11.69
N CYS A 267 -30.87 -5.31 -12.55
CA CYS A 267 -31.29 -6.42 -13.41
C CYS A 267 -30.20 -6.83 -14.39
N GLN A 268 -29.46 -5.87 -14.95
CA GLN A 268 -28.32 -6.13 -15.84
C GLN A 268 -27.17 -6.83 -15.12
N LEU A 269 -26.86 -6.43 -13.89
CA LEU A 269 -25.77 -7.03 -13.10
C LEU A 269 -26.16 -8.37 -12.46
N ARG A 270 -27.46 -8.63 -12.26
CA ARG A 270 -27.94 -9.85 -11.60
C ARG A 270 -27.55 -11.12 -12.37
N SER A 271 -27.47 -11.08 -13.69
CA SER A 271 -27.08 -12.22 -14.52
C SER A 271 -25.59 -12.58 -14.41
N LEU A 272 -24.75 -11.66 -13.94
CA LEU A 272 -23.30 -11.85 -13.77
C LEU A 272 -22.93 -12.54 -12.44
N ARG A 273 -23.91 -12.96 -11.62
CA ARG A 273 -23.69 -13.52 -10.27
C ARG A 273 -23.18 -14.97 -10.23
N VAL A 274 -22.32 -15.39 -11.15
CA VAL A 274 -21.66 -16.70 -11.06
C VAL A 274 -20.17 -16.56 -11.32
N GLN A 275 -19.41 -16.38 -10.24
CA GLN A 275 -18.15 -17.10 -9.92
C GLN A 275 -17.59 -16.57 -8.59
N SER A 276 -17.80 -17.30 -7.50
CA SER A 276 -16.88 -17.27 -6.34
C SER A 276 -15.55 -17.87 -6.82
N VAL A 277 -14.35 -17.36 -6.48
CA VAL A 277 -13.69 -17.46 -5.16
C VAL A 277 -12.55 -16.42 -5.09
N GLY A 278 -12.36 -15.78 -3.94
CA GLY A 278 -11.11 -15.08 -3.60
C GLY A 278 -11.07 -13.61 -4.02
N SER A 279 -10.89 -12.74 -3.03
CA SER A 279 -10.40 -11.35 -3.10
C SER A 279 -10.43 -10.66 -4.47
N SER A 280 -11.34 -9.68 -4.60
CA SER A 280 -11.47 -8.71 -5.72
C SER A 280 -12.36 -9.19 -6.87
N VAL A 281 -13.67 -9.01 -6.71
CA VAL A 281 -14.59 -8.97 -7.86
C VAL A 281 -14.50 -7.56 -8.43
N VAL A 282 -13.74 -7.40 -9.50
CA VAL A 282 -13.83 -6.23 -10.40
C VAL A 282 -14.91 -6.57 -11.41
N MET A 283 -16.10 -5.97 -11.30
CA MET A 283 -17.04 -5.92 -12.41
C MET A 283 -16.80 -4.61 -13.15
N VAL A 284 -16.27 -4.73 -14.37
CA VAL A 284 -16.26 -3.67 -15.40
C VAL A 284 -17.63 -3.61 -16.05
#